data_AF-A0A250XX79-F1
#
_entry.id   AF-A0A250XX79-F1
#
_cell.length_a   1.000
_cell.length_b   1.000
_cell.length_c   1.000
_cell.angle_alpha   90.00
_cell.angle_beta   90.00
_cell.angle_gamma   90.00
#
_symmetry.space_group_name_H-M   'P 1'
#
loop_
_entity.id
_entity.type
_entity.pdbx_description
1 polymer ?
#
loop_
_entity_poly.entity_id
_entity_poly.type
_entity_poly.pdbx_seq_one_letter_code
_entity_poly.pdbx_strand_id
1 'polypeptide(L)'
;MSIQCIQCVYTSKIISSDRDLLAVVFYGTKKDKNSVNFKNIYVLQELDNPGAKRVLELDQFKGHQGKKHFQELIGHGSDYSMSEVLWVCANLFSNVQFKMSHKRIMLFTNEDDPHGNDNAKASRARTKAGDLRDTGIFLDLMHLKKHGGFDISLFYRDIISIAEDEDLGVYFEESSKLEDLLRKVRAKETRKRVLSRLKFKLSKDIALTVGIYNLVQKANKPFPVRLYRETNEPVKTKTRTFNVNTGSLLLPSDTKRSQVGV
;
A
#
# COMPACT_ATOMS: atom_id res chain seq x y z
N MET A 1 15.80 -9.47 1.56
CA MET A 1 14.52 -9.63 2.27
C MET A 1 13.47 -8.63 1.77
N SER A 2 13.73 -7.32 1.87
CA SER A 2 12.77 -6.28 1.49
C SER A 2 12.27 -6.37 0.04
N ILE A 3 13.17 -6.55 -0.94
CA ILE A 3 12.78 -6.69 -2.37
C ILE A 3 11.79 -7.85 -2.57
N GLN A 4 12.07 -9.02 -1.99
CA GLN A 4 11.18 -10.18 -2.08
C GLN A 4 9.83 -9.91 -1.40
N CYS A 5 9.84 -9.22 -0.25
CA CYS A 5 8.61 -8.83 0.44
C CYS A 5 7.76 -7.88 -0.42
N ILE A 6 8.38 -6.87 -1.03
CA ILE A 6 7.72 -5.93 -1.93
C ILE A 6 7.16 -6.67 -3.16
N GLN A 7 7.93 -7.56 -3.77
CA GLN A 7 7.48 -8.39 -4.90
C GLN A 7 6.23 -9.21 -4.53
N CYS A 8 6.21 -9.82 -3.35
CA CYS A 8 5.05 -10.54 -2.85
C CYS A 8 3.82 -9.62 -2.69
N VAL A 9 3.99 -8.41 -2.14
CA VAL A 9 2.89 -7.43 -2.03
C VAL A 9 2.35 -7.05 -3.41
N TYR A 10 3.23 -6.77 -4.38
CA TYR A 10 2.82 -6.49 -5.76
C TYR A 10 1.97 -7.64 -6.33
N THR A 11 2.43 -8.89 -6.19
CA THR A 11 1.66 -10.04 -6.68
C THR A 11 0.33 -10.24 -5.95
N SER A 12 0.30 -10.03 -4.63
CA SER A 12 -0.94 -10.11 -3.84
C SER A 12 -1.95 -9.04 -4.27
N LYS A 13 -1.51 -7.80 -4.54
CA LYS A 13 -2.36 -6.72 -5.02
C LYS A 13 -2.96 -7.02 -6.40
N ILE A 14 -2.18 -7.59 -7.32
CA ILE A 14 -2.71 -8.05 -8.63
C ILE A 14 -3.85 -9.07 -8.44
N ILE A 15 -3.77 -9.94 -7.43
CA ILE A 15 -4.79 -10.97 -7.16
C ILE A 15 -6.03 -10.39 -6.46
N SER A 16 -5.85 -9.44 -5.54
CA SER A 16 -6.88 -9.08 -4.54
C SER A 16 -7.39 -7.65 -4.60
N SER A 17 -6.62 -6.70 -5.14
CA SER A 17 -6.92 -5.27 -5.13
C SER A 17 -6.09 -4.55 -6.20
N ASP A 18 -6.54 -4.63 -7.45
CA ASP A 18 -5.84 -4.06 -8.62
C ASP A 18 -5.84 -2.52 -8.64
N ARG A 19 -6.70 -1.88 -7.85
CA ARG A 19 -6.87 -0.42 -7.80
C ARG A 19 -5.90 0.31 -6.87
N ASP A 20 -5.18 -0.42 -6.03
CA ASP A 20 -4.18 0.20 -5.16
C ASP A 20 -2.98 0.65 -5.98
N LEU A 21 -2.48 1.86 -5.70
CA LEU A 21 -1.29 2.40 -6.36
C LEU A 21 -0.05 2.09 -5.50
N LEU A 22 0.99 1.56 -6.13
CA LEU A 22 2.24 1.19 -5.47
C LEU A 22 3.41 1.99 -6.06
N ALA A 23 4.36 2.34 -5.20
CA ALA A 23 5.60 3.00 -5.57
C ALA A 23 6.78 2.31 -4.88
N VAL A 24 7.99 2.48 -5.45
CA VAL A 24 9.24 1.95 -4.89
C VAL A 24 10.29 3.04 -4.95
N VAL A 25 10.79 3.43 -3.77
CA VAL A 25 11.80 4.46 -3.58
C VAL A 25 12.96 3.89 -2.78
N PHE A 26 14.19 4.15 -3.23
CA PHE A 26 15.42 3.84 -2.52
C PHE A 26 16.08 5.13 -2.03
N TYR A 27 16.79 5.04 -0.90
CA TYR A 27 17.59 6.13 -0.35
C TYR A 27 18.97 5.62 0.06
N GLY A 28 19.93 6.53 0.29
CA GLY A 28 21.34 6.17 0.54
C GLY A 28 22.03 5.57 -0.70
N THR A 29 21.52 5.92 -1.88
CA THR A 29 22.00 5.44 -3.19
C THR A 29 23.06 6.38 -3.76
N LYS A 30 23.92 5.90 -4.67
CA LYS A 30 24.92 6.78 -5.31
C LYS A 30 24.29 7.65 -6.38
N LYS A 31 23.39 7.07 -7.17
CA LYS A 31 22.59 7.79 -8.18
C LYS A 31 21.32 8.32 -7.55
N ASP A 32 20.89 9.49 -8.00
CA ASP A 32 19.58 10.06 -7.70
C ASP A 32 18.67 10.04 -8.93
N LYS A 33 17.37 9.91 -8.67
CA LYS A 33 16.30 10.00 -9.66
C LYS A 33 15.02 10.43 -8.93
N ASN A 34 14.74 11.71 -8.90
CA ASN A 34 13.51 12.27 -8.31
C ASN A 34 13.22 13.64 -8.93
N SER A 35 11.99 14.14 -8.77
CA SER A 35 11.50 15.35 -9.44
C SER A 35 12.17 16.67 -9.01
N VAL A 36 12.91 16.66 -7.90
CA VAL A 36 13.56 17.86 -7.33
C VAL A 36 15.08 17.74 -7.24
N ASN A 37 15.66 16.70 -7.83
CA ASN A 37 17.10 16.44 -7.83
C ASN A 37 17.74 16.41 -6.42
N PHE A 38 17.00 15.93 -5.40
CA PHE A 38 17.61 15.64 -4.11
C PHE A 38 18.60 14.49 -4.25
N LYS A 39 19.75 14.62 -3.61
CA LYS A 39 20.85 13.66 -3.76
C LYS A 39 20.49 12.34 -3.08
N ASN A 40 21.05 11.27 -3.61
CA ASN A 40 21.03 9.93 -2.99
C ASN A 40 19.64 9.29 -2.81
N ILE A 41 18.61 9.83 -3.49
CA ILE A 41 17.23 9.33 -3.50
C ILE A 41 16.85 8.92 -4.91
N TYR A 42 16.50 7.64 -5.08
CA TYR A 42 16.18 7.03 -6.36
C TYR A 42 14.76 6.47 -6.37
N VAL A 43 13.86 7.13 -7.11
CA VAL A 43 12.51 6.65 -7.39
C VAL A 43 12.58 5.64 -8.53
N LEU A 44 12.51 4.35 -8.18
CA LEU A 44 12.47 3.26 -9.16
C LEU A 44 11.12 3.27 -9.89
N GLN A 45 10.03 3.24 -9.12
CA GLN A 45 8.66 3.19 -9.62
C GLN A 45 7.82 4.27 -8.95
N GLU A 46 7.20 5.14 -9.75
CA GLU A 46 6.20 6.11 -9.27
C GLU A 46 4.88 5.41 -8.91
N LEU A 47 3.99 6.11 -8.20
CA LEU A 47 2.68 5.60 -7.79
C LEU A 47 1.80 5.30 -9.01
N ASP A 48 1.52 4.01 -9.22
CA ASP A 48 0.66 3.51 -10.30
C ASP A 48 0.17 2.10 -9.94
N ASN A 49 -0.73 1.55 -10.75
CA ASN A 49 -1.25 0.20 -10.56
C ASN A 49 -0.12 -0.85 -10.67
N PRO A 50 -0.17 -1.94 -9.88
CA PRO A 50 0.78 -3.03 -10.01
C PRO A 50 0.61 -3.74 -11.36
N GLY A 51 1.71 -4.16 -11.96
CA GLY A 51 1.69 -4.83 -13.27
C GLY A 51 2.88 -5.75 -13.48
N ALA A 52 2.79 -6.61 -14.50
CA ALA A 52 3.79 -7.64 -14.78
C ALA A 52 5.20 -7.07 -14.99
N LYS A 53 5.32 -5.96 -15.73
CA LYS A 53 6.61 -5.28 -15.96
C LYS A 53 7.25 -4.78 -14.67
N ARG A 54 6.46 -4.21 -13.76
CA ARG A 54 6.92 -3.71 -12.45
C ARG A 54 7.39 -4.85 -11.54
N VAL A 55 6.70 -5.98 -11.57
CA VAL A 55 7.10 -7.20 -10.84
C VAL A 55 8.41 -7.75 -11.39
N LEU A 56 8.56 -7.76 -12.72
CA LEU A 56 9.78 -8.23 -13.38
C LEU A 56 10.98 -7.32 -13.09
N GLU A 57 10.78 -6.01 -13.09
CA GLU A 57 11.83 -5.04 -12.73
C GLU A 57 12.33 -5.26 -11.29
N LEU A 58 11.43 -5.54 -10.34
CA LEU A 58 11.80 -5.87 -8.97
C LEU A 58 12.54 -7.21 -8.85
N ASP A 59 12.23 -8.18 -9.72
CA ASP A 59 12.89 -9.49 -9.72
C ASP A 59 14.37 -9.39 -10.08
N GLN A 60 14.76 -8.38 -10.87
CA GLN A 60 16.17 -8.11 -11.22
C GLN A 60 17.05 -7.81 -10.00
N PHE A 61 16.46 -7.36 -8.88
CA PHE A 61 17.19 -7.05 -7.63
C PHE A 61 17.14 -8.18 -6.60
N LYS A 62 16.66 -9.37 -6.98
CA LYS A 62 16.49 -10.52 -6.10
C LYS A 62 17.77 -11.35 -5.97
N GLY A 63 18.02 -11.85 -4.76
CA GLY A 63 19.13 -12.76 -4.48
C GLY A 63 20.51 -12.11 -4.58
N HIS A 64 21.57 -12.93 -4.61
CA HIS A 64 22.95 -12.44 -4.63
C HIS A 64 23.32 -11.76 -5.95
N GLN A 65 22.85 -12.27 -7.09
CA GLN A 65 23.07 -11.67 -8.40
C GLN A 65 22.36 -10.31 -8.50
N GLY A 66 21.09 -10.24 -8.06
CA GLY A 66 20.36 -8.98 -8.07
C GLY A 66 20.93 -7.93 -7.12
N LYS A 67 21.56 -8.33 -6.01
CA LYS A 67 22.32 -7.42 -5.15
C LYS A 67 23.48 -6.76 -5.91
N LYS A 68 24.29 -7.54 -6.65
CA LYS A 68 25.38 -6.98 -7.47
C LYS A 68 24.82 -6.03 -8.54
N HIS A 69 23.76 -6.46 -9.22
CA HIS A 69 23.08 -5.65 -10.22
C HIS A 69 22.59 -4.30 -9.67
N PHE A 70 21.97 -4.29 -8.48
CA PHE A 70 21.55 -3.06 -7.80
C PHE A 70 22.75 -2.14 -7.50
N GLN A 71 23.85 -2.70 -7.03
CA GLN A 71 25.06 -1.94 -6.69
C GLN A 71 25.72 -1.31 -7.92
N GLU A 72 25.72 -2.01 -9.05
CA GLU A 72 26.25 -1.51 -10.33
C GLU A 72 25.32 -0.47 -10.96
N LEU A 73 24.01 -0.72 -10.95
CA LEU A 73 23.03 0.14 -11.60
C LEU A 73 22.78 1.43 -10.83
N ILE A 74 22.59 1.36 -9.51
CA ILE A 74 22.11 2.47 -8.66
C ILE A 74 23.17 2.89 -7.62
N GLY A 75 23.92 1.92 -7.09
CA GLY A 75 24.91 2.13 -6.04
C GLY A 75 24.30 2.28 -4.64
N HIS A 76 25.15 2.19 -3.61
CA HIS A 76 24.74 2.15 -2.20
C HIS A 76 25.78 2.82 -1.28
N GLY A 77 25.39 3.05 -0.02
CA GLY A 77 26.28 3.50 1.05
C GLY A 77 26.64 4.99 0.97
N SER A 78 25.79 5.80 0.35
CA SER A 78 25.97 7.25 0.29
C SER A 78 25.27 7.94 1.45
N ASP A 79 25.76 9.12 1.83
CA ASP A 79 25.08 9.98 2.80
C ASP A 79 23.68 10.35 2.30
N TYR A 80 22.76 10.62 3.22
CA TYR A 80 21.38 10.98 2.90
C TYR A 80 20.79 11.87 3.99
N SER A 81 19.63 12.45 3.70
CA SER A 81 18.83 13.22 4.64
C SER A 81 17.43 12.63 4.70
N MET A 82 17.01 12.12 5.88
CA MET A 82 15.69 11.49 5.99
C MET A 82 14.55 12.49 5.72
N SER A 83 14.74 13.78 6.04
CA SER A 83 13.74 14.80 5.70
C SER A 83 13.53 14.94 4.19
N GLU A 84 14.59 14.84 3.39
CA GLU A 84 14.51 14.90 1.93
C GLU A 84 13.84 13.64 1.37
N VAL A 85 14.17 12.46 1.91
CA VAL A 85 13.52 11.19 1.56
C VAL A 85 12.01 11.27 1.78
N LEU A 86 11.61 11.72 2.97
CA LEU A 86 10.19 11.88 3.33
C LEU A 86 9.50 12.92 2.45
N TRP A 87 10.19 13.99 2.07
CA TRP A 87 9.67 14.98 1.15
C TRP A 87 9.41 14.38 -0.24
N VAL A 88 10.35 13.61 -0.80
CA VAL A 88 10.17 12.96 -2.12
C VAL A 88 8.98 12.01 -2.07
N CYS A 89 8.85 11.19 -1.02
CA CYS A 89 7.71 10.29 -0.84
C CYS A 89 6.38 11.06 -0.74
N ALA A 90 6.35 12.19 -0.04
CA ALA A 90 5.16 13.05 0.03
C ALA A 90 4.78 13.62 -1.33
N ASN A 91 5.78 14.02 -2.11
CA ASN A 91 5.57 14.58 -3.45
C ASN A 91 4.98 13.54 -4.42
N LEU A 92 5.37 12.26 -4.28
CA LEU A 92 4.76 11.18 -5.06
C LEU A 92 3.24 11.13 -4.88
N PHE A 93 2.74 11.29 -3.65
CA PHE A 93 1.29 11.34 -3.41
C PHE A 93 0.62 12.58 -4.02
N SER A 94 1.34 13.69 -4.17
CA SER A 94 0.79 14.93 -4.72
C SER A 94 0.63 14.88 -6.23
N ASN A 95 1.46 14.09 -6.92
CA ASN A 95 1.42 13.94 -8.38
C ASN A 95 0.32 12.97 -8.88
N VAL A 96 -0.37 12.27 -7.97
CA VAL A 96 -1.41 11.31 -8.34
C VAL A 96 -2.70 12.04 -8.75
N GLN A 97 -3.18 11.74 -9.96
CA GLN A 97 -4.43 12.32 -10.50
C GLN A 97 -5.71 11.70 -9.92
N PHE A 98 -5.58 10.58 -9.21
CA PHE A 98 -6.69 9.85 -8.60
C PHE A 98 -6.94 10.27 -7.16
N LYS A 99 -8.21 10.25 -6.74
CA LYS A 99 -8.57 10.43 -5.33
C LYS A 99 -8.11 9.23 -4.51
N MET A 100 -7.07 9.42 -3.71
CA MET A 100 -6.58 8.39 -2.80
C MET A 100 -7.36 8.43 -1.49
N SER A 101 -7.83 7.27 -1.04
CA SER A 101 -8.50 7.15 0.26
C SER A 101 -7.51 7.11 1.42
N HIS A 102 -6.32 6.55 1.20
CA HIS A 102 -5.27 6.33 2.20
C HIS A 102 -3.91 6.56 1.56
N LYS A 103 -3.00 7.20 2.31
CA LYS A 103 -1.62 7.45 1.91
C LYS A 103 -0.70 6.81 2.96
N ARG A 104 0.17 5.91 2.55
CA ARG A 104 1.03 5.14 3.47
C ARG A 104 2.43 4.94 2.90
N ILE A 105 3.43 5.18 3.74
CA ILE A 105 4.84 4.92 3.48
C ILE A 105 5.25 3.76 4.39
N MET A 106 5.80 2.69 3.82
CA MET A 106 6.42 1.60 4.57
C MET A 106 7.94 1.70 4.44
N LEU A 107 8.62 2.03 5.54
CA LEU A 107 10.06 2.20 5.60
C LEU A 107 10.74 0.90 5.98
N PHE A 108 11.57 0.34 5.08
CA PHE A 108 12.37 -0.85 5.35
C PHE A 108 13.81 -0.45 5.65
N THR A 109 14.28 -0.69 6.88
CA THR A 109 15.63 -0.32 7.32
C THR A 109 16.14 -1.27 8.40
N ASN A 110 17.46 -1.44 8.48
CA ASN A 110 18.16 -2.08 9.59
C ASN A 110 19.06 -1.07 10.36
N GLU A 111 18.91 0.22 10.11
CA GLU A 111 19.58 1.30 10.84
C GLU A 111 18.56 2.00 11.74
N ASP A 112 18.82 1.99 13.04
CA ASP A 112 17.94 2.48 14.11
C ASP A 112 18.21 3.94 14.50
N ASP A 113 19.45 4.43 14.32
CA ASP A 113 19.81 5.85 14.50
C ASP A 113 20.54 6.44 13.27
N PRO A 114 19.80 6.71 12.17
CA PRO A 114 20.40 7.12 10.90
C PRO A 114 21.10 8.49 10.92
N HIS A 115 20.81 9.35 11.91
CA HIS A 115 21.35 10.72 11.99
C HIS A 115 21.96 11.04 13.36
N GLY A 116 22.39 10.03 14.13
CA GLY A 116 22.95 10.23 15.48
C GLY A 116 24.15 11.19 15.55
N ASN A 117 24.89 11.31 14.43
CA ASN A 117 26.03 12.22 14.31
C ASN A 117 25.66 13.62 13.79
N ASP A 118 24.42 13.85 13.36
CA ASP A 118 23.95 15.13 12.78
C ASP A 118 22.57 15.49 13.33
N ASN A 119 22.58 16.23 14.44
CA ASN A 119 21.37 16.71 15.11
C ASN A 119 20.50 17.59 14.20
N ALA A 120 21.08 18.31 13.24
CA ALA A 120 20.33 19.16 12.33
C ALA A 120 19.54 18.34 11.31
N LYS A 121 20.11 17.24 10.78
CA LYS A 121 19.37 16.28 9.95
C LYS A 121 18.32 15.54 10.77
N ALA A 122 18.65 15.11 11.98
CA ALA A 122 17.71 14.41 12.86
C ALA A 122 16.49 15.27 13.20
N SER A 123 16.70 16.54 13.57
CA SER A 123 15.63 17.50 13.87
C SER A 123 14.73 17.73 12.64
N ARG A 124 15.32 18.00 11.47
CA ARG A 124 14.56 18.19 10.21
C ARG A 124 13.74 16.95 9.84
N ALA A 125 14.27 15.74 10.07
CA ALA A 125 13.55 14.50 9.81
C ALA A 125 12.31 14.35 10.71
N ARG A 126 12.43 14.66 12.01
CA ARG A 126 11.30 14.63 12.95
C ARG A 126 10.23 15.65 12.57
N THR A 127 10.62 16.89 12.27
CA THR A 127 9.68 17.92 11.79
C THR A 127 8.95 17.45 10.54
N LYS A 128 9.69 16.91 9.56
CA LYS A 128 9.07 16.47 8.32
C LYS A 128 8.11 15.29 8.53
N ALA A 129 8.42 14.36 9.43
CA ALA A 129 7.52 13.28 9.80
C ALA A 129 6.24 13.78 10.48
N GLY A 130 6.34 14.85 11.28
CA GLY A 130 5.19 15.60 11.81
C GLY A 130 4.29 16.13 10.68
N ASP A 131 4.87 16.86 9.72
CA ASP A 131 4.12 17.38 8.57
C ASP A 131 3.40 16.27 7.77
N LEU A 132 4.02 15.09 7.64
CA LEU A 132 3.40 13.94 6.98
C LEU A 132 2.16 13.46 7.73
N ARG A 133 2.24 13.40 9.06
CA ARG A 133 1.11 13.01 9.91
C ARG A 133 -0.04 14.00 9.77
N ASP A 134 0.25 15.29 9.80
CA ASP A 134 -0.75 16.36 9.68
C ASP A 134 -1.41 16.37 8.29
N THR A 135 -0.69 15.95 7.25
CA THR A 135 -1.23 15.78 5.89
C THR A 135 -1.95 14.44 5.67
N GLY A 136 -2.09 13.62 6.71
CA GLY A 136 -2.78 12.33 6.66
C GLY A 136 -2.00 11.21 5.96
N ILE A 137 -0.67 11.33 5.89
CA ILE A 137 0.24 10.30 5.37
C ILE A 137 0.76 9.47 6.55
N PHE A 138 0.49 8.17 6.53
CA PHE A 138 0.94 7.24 7.57
C PHE A 138 2.33 6.72 7.26
N LEU A 139 3.23 6.74 8.25
CA LEU A 139 4.56 6.19 8.15
C LEU A 139 4.68 4.96 9.06
N ASP A 140 4.85 3.80 8.45
CA ASP A 140 5.06 2.53 9.13
C ASP A 140 6.51 2.06 9.01
N LEU A 141 7.13 1.75 10.14
CA LEU A 141 8.48 1.18 10.18
C LEU A 141 8.45 -0.35 10.08
N MET A 142 9.17 -0.87 9.09
CA MET A 142 9.42 -2.29 8.86
C MET A 142 10.89 -2.59 9.19
N HIS A 143 11.25 -2.47 10.47
CA HIS A 143 12.63 -2.62 10.91
C HIS A 143 13.13 -4.07 10.82
N LEU A 144 14.34 -4.21 10.33
CA LEU A 144 15.03 -5.47 10.07
C LEU A 144 16.10 -5.71 11.13
N LYS A 145 16.42 -6.98 11.38
CA LYS A 145 17.44 -7.39 12.35
C LYS A 145 18.78 -6.68 12.12
N LYS A 146 19.28 -6.01 13.15
CA LYS A 146 20.63 -5.40 13.24
C LYS A 146 21.46 -6.19 14.24
N HIS A 147 22.80 -6.19 14.06
CA HIS A 147 23.68 -6.78 15.05
C HIS A 147 23.64 -5.95 16.33
N GLY A 148 23.23 -6.55 17.45
CA GLY A 148 22.99 -5.84 18.71
C GLY A 148 21.53 -5.44 18.96
N GLY A 149 20.63 -5.75 18.03
CA GLY A 149 19.20 -5.38 18.11
C GLY A 149 18.91 -4.06 17.41
N PHE A 150 17.62 -3.72 17.31
CA PHE A 150 17.11 -2.50 16.71
C PHE A 150 16.34 -1.69 17.76
N ASP A 151 16.85 -0.52 18.17
CA ASP A 151 16.22 0.31 19.19
C ASP A 151 15.39 1.45 18.57
N ILE A 152 14.07 1.27 18.60
CA ILE A 152 13.10 2.24 18.07
C ILE A 152 13.17 3.58 18.84
N SER A 153 13.55 3.55 20.12
CA SER A 153 13.52 4.71 21.01
C SER A 153 14.54 5.79 20.64
N LEU A 154 15.61 5.43 19.93
CA LEU A 154 16.68 6.35 19.55
C LEU A 154 16.22 7.42 18.56
N PHE A 155 15.40 7.03 17.57
CA PHE A 155 15.03 7.93 16.47
C PHE A 155 13.60 7.75 15.98
N TYR A 156 13.17 6.51 15.73
CA TYR A 156 11.92 6.27 15.00
C TYR A 156 10.65 6.41 15.85
N ARG A 157 10.76 6.42 17.18
CA ARG A 157 9.64 6.65 18.10
C ARG A 157 8.83 7.90 17.76
N ASP A 158 9.50 8.99 17.38
CA ASP A 158 8.86 10.27 17.05
C ASP A 158 8.43 10.37 15.58
N ILE A 159 8.84 9.41 14.75
CA ILE A 159 8.64 9.44 13.28
C ILE A 159 7.46 8.58 12.86
N ILE A 160 7.31 7.40 13.46
CA ILE A 160 6.24 6.47 13.11
C ILE A 160 4.86 7.03 13.48
N SER A 161 3.88 6.78 12.62
CA SER A 161 2.50 7.16 12.88
C SER A 161 1.88 6.14 13.84
N ILE A 162 1.50 6.61 15.04
CA ILE A 162 0.70 5.83 15.98
C ILE A 162 -0.76 6.14 15.67
N ALA A 163 -1.53 5.13 15.25
CA ALA A 163 -2.96 5.29 15.06
C ALA A 163 -3.66 5.38 16.43
N GLU A 164 -4.66 6.25 16.57
CA GLU A 164 -5.43 6.43 17.81
C GLU A 164 -6.17 5.13 18.26
N ASP A 165 -6.38 4.19 17.33
CA ASP A 165 -7.09 2.91 17.54
C ASP A 165 -6.15 1.69 17.77
N GLU A 166 -4.82 1.86 17.71
CA GLU A 166 -3.86 0.78 17.98
C GLU A 166 -3.32 0.95 19.42
N ASP A 167 -3.57 -0.05 20.28
CA ASP A 167 -3.06 -0.05 21.65
C ASP A 167 -1.55 0.29 21.66
N LEU A 168 -1.21 1.35 22.40
CA LEU A 168 0.07 2.06 22.50
C LEU A 168 1.31 1.21 22.88
N GLY A 169 1.20 -0.12 22.97
CA GLY A 169 2.16 -0.96 23.68
C GLY A 169 2.90 -2.04 22.89
N VAL A 170 2.51 -2.35 21.65
CA VAL A 170 3.10 -3.49 20.93
C VAL A 170 3.61 -3.07 19.56
N TYR A 171 4.80 -2.46 19.54
CA TYR A 171 5.57 -2.40 18.31
C TYR A 171 5.88 -3.82 17.86
N PHE A 172 5.90 -4.04 16.54
CA PHE A 172 6.38 -5.31 16.04
C PHE A 172 7.84 -5.51 16.46
N GLU A 173 8.22 -6.74 16.80
CA GLU A 173 9.63 -7.09 16.97
C GLU A 173 10.42 -6.86 15.68
N GLU A 174 11.75 -6.88 15.72
CA GLU A 174 12.55 -6.81 14.49
C GLU A 174 12.32 -8.03 13.59
N SER A 175 12.35 -7.81 12.27
CA SER A 175 12.19 -8.89 11.29
C SER A 175 13.54 -9.53 10.97
N SER A 176 13.71 -10.79 11.37
CA SER A 176 14.90 -11.60 11.04
C SER A 176 14.67 -12.55 9.86
N LYS A 177 13.40 -12.92 9.58
CA LYS A 177 13.01 -13.80 8.48
C LYS A 177 12.06 -13.10 7.53
N LEU A 178 12.06 -13.55 6.27
CA LEU A 178 11.16 -13.04 5.23
C LEU A 178 9.69 -13.26 5.59
N GLU A 179 9.36 -14.41 6.18
CA GLU A 179 7.99 -14.77 6.57
C GLU A 179 7.41 -13.80 7.61
N ASP A 180 8.22 -13.45 8.62
CA ASP A 180 7.83 -12.49 9.66
C ASP A 180 7.62 -11.09 9.06
N LEU A 181 8.54 -10.67 8.19
CA LEU A 181 8.43 -9.40 7.48
C LEU A 181 7.16 -9.35 6.61
N LEU A 182 6.89 -10.41 5.85
CA LEU A 182 5.69 -10.55 5.02
C LEU A 182 4.42 -10.47 5.86
N ARG A 183 4.37 -11.13 7.01
CA ARG A 183 3.23 -11.09 7.91
C ARG A 183 2.98 -9.68 8.45
N LYS A 184 4.03 -8.96 8.88
CA LYS A 184 3.93 -7.58 9.37
C LYS A 184 3.50 -6.61 8.29
N VAL A 185 4.09 -6.72 7.10
CA VAL A 185 3.72 -5.89 5.95
C VAL A 185 2.26 -6.14 5.58
N ARG A 186 1.81 -7.40 5.45
CA ARG A 186 0.42 -7.73 5.14
C ARG A 186 -0.57 -7.24 6.20
N ALA A 187 -0.19 -7.28 7.48
CA ALA A 187 -1.03 -6.77 8.57
C ALA A 187 -1.28 -5.26 8.45
N LYS A 188 -0.33 -4.51 7.89
CA LYS A 188 -0.42 -3.05 7.67
C LYS A 188 -0.82 -2.66 6.24
N GLU A 189 -0.70 -3.56 5.27
CA GLU A 189 -0.98 -3.30 3.86
C GLU A 189 -2.46 -2.99 3.61
N THR A 190 -3.37 -3.71 4.27
CA THR A 190 -4.81 -3.59 4.07
C THR A 190 -5.47 -2.89 5.24
N ARG A 191 -6.23 -1.82 5.00
CA ARG A 191 -7.06 -1.20 6.03
C ARG A 191 -8.25 -2.10 6.37
N LYS A 192 -8.70 -2.02 7.63
CA LYS A 192 -9.99 -2.56 8.07
C LYS A 192 -11.10 -2.05 7.14
N ARG A 193 -11.75 -2.97 6.41
CA ARG A 193 -12.91 -2.70 5.56
C ARG A 193 -14.15 -3.31 6.20
N VAL A 194 -15.03 -2.45 6.72
CA VAL A 194 -16.31 -2.88 7.30
C VAL A 194 -17.21 -3.39 6.19
N LEU A 195 -17.75 -4.60 6.34
CA LEU A 195 -18.73 -5.18 5.42
C LEU A 195 -20.09 -4.49 5.58
N SER A 196 -20.53 -4.33 6.82
CA SER A 196 -21.76 -3.62 7.17
C SER A 196 -21.70 -3.07 8.59
N ARG A 197 -22.37 -1.96 8.85
CA ARG A 197 -22.60 -1.45 10.22
C ARG A 197 -24.03 -1.79 10.64
N LEU A 198 -24.17 -2.50 11.74
CA LEU A 198 -25.46 -2.96 12.26
C LEU A 198 -25.71 -2.41 13.67
N LYS A 199 -26.99 -2.32 14.05
CA LYS A 199 -27.39 -2.01 15.43
C LYS A 199 -27.50 -3.32 16.20
N PHE A 200 -26.59 -3.55 17.13
CA PHE A 200 -26.67 -4.62 18.12
C PHE A 200 -27.56 -4.17 19.27
N LYS A 201 -28.84 -4.57 19.23
CA LYS A 201 -29.86 -4.18 20.20
C LYS A 201 -29.88 -5.17 21.37
N LEU A 202 -29.56 -4.70 22.58
CA LEU A 202 -29.74 -5.47 23.81
C LEU A 202 -31.19 -5.38 24.31
N SER A 203 -31.82 -4.22 24.13
CA SER A 203 -33.23 -3.98 24.41
C SER A 203 -33.83 -3.02 23.37
N LYS A 204 -35.10 -2.61 23.54
CA LYS A 204 -35.72 -1.60 22.67
C LYS A 204 -34.99 -0.25 22.76
N ASP A 205 -34.49 0.09 23.94
CA ASP A 205 -33.89 1.40 24.25
C ASP A 205 -32.35 1.36 24.24
N ILE A 206 -31.74 0.18 24.41
CA ILE A 206 -30.28 0.01 24.43
C ILE A 206 -29.82 -0.65 23.13
N ALA A 207 -29.12 0.11 22.30
CA ALA A 207 -28.53 -0.36 21.06
C ALA A 207 -27.10 0.17 20.85
N LEU A 208 -26.19 -0.73 20.49
CA LEU A 208 -24.82 -0.41 20.13
C LEU A 208 -24.66 -0.49 18.61
N THR A 209 -23.83 0.37 18.02
CA THR A 209 -23.46 0.23 16.60
C THR A 209 -22.22 -0.63 16.49
N VAL A 210 -22.32 -1.75 15.78
CA VAL A 210 -21.21 -2.69 15.57
C VAL A 210 -20.82 -2.73 14.10
N GLY A 211 -19.52 -2.83 13.83
CA GLY A 211 -18.99 -3.09 12.49
C GLY A 211 -18.82 -4.60 12.29
N ILE A 212 -19.46 -5.15 11.27
CA ILE A 212 -19.24 -6.53 10.83
C ILE A 212 -18.08 -6.53 9.84
N TYR A 213 -17.09 -7.38 10.08
CA TYR A 213 -15.92 -7.55 9.22
C TYR A 213 -15.92 -8.96 8.65
N ASN A 214 -15.53 -9.10 7.38
CA ASN A 214 -15.23 -10.42 6.84
C ASN A 214 -13.72 -10.67 6.89
N LEU A 215 -13.28 -11.46 7.86
CA LEU A 215 -11.86 -11.83 8.02
C LEU A 215 -11.43 -12.93 7.03
N VAL A 216 -12.39 -13.71 6.51
CA VAL A 216 -12.12 -14.82 5.58
C VAL A 216 -13.04 -14.71 4.38
N GLN A 217 -12.49 -14.29 3.25
CA GLN A 217 -13.21 -14.20 1.98
C GLN A 217 -12.61 -15.22 0.99
N LYS A 218 -13.47 -16.06 0.39
CA LYS A 218 -13.04 -16.99 -0.66
C LYS A 218 -12.50 -16.19 -1.86
N ALA A 219 -11.23 -16.43 -2.21
CA ALA A 219 -10.62 -15.88 -3.40
C ALA A 219 -11.10 -16.66 -4.63
N ASN A 220 -11.81 -15.98 -5.53
CA ASN A 220 -12.30 -16.56 -6.78
C ASN A 220 -11.44 -16.08 -7.96
N LYS A 221 -11.39 -16.89 -9.02
CA LYS A 221 -10.81 -16.45 -10.30
C LYS A 221 -11.58 -15.20 -10.80
N PRO A 222 -10.89 -14.12 -11.21
CA PRO A 222 -11.55 -12.95 -11.78
C PRO A 222 -12.42 -13.31 -12.99
N PHE A 223 -13.55 -12.62 -13.13
CA PHE A 223 -14.42 -12.80 -14.29
C PHE A 223 -13.75 -12.27 -15.56
N PRO A 224 -13.97 -12.91 -16.72
CA PRO A 224 -13.45 -12.40 -17.98
C PRO A 224 -14.06 -11.04 -18.33
N VAL A 225 -13.24 -10.15 -18.90
CA VAL A 225 -13.67 -8.84 -19.41
C VAL A 225 -13.81 -8.93 -20.92
N ARG A 226 -14.93 -8.42 -21.48
CA ARG A 226 -15.15 -8.38 -22.93
C ARG A 226 -14.35 -7.22 -23.53
N LEU A 227 -13.63 -7.48 -24.62
CA LEU A 227 -12.79 -6.51 -25.30
C LEU A 227 -13.25 -6.29 -26.74
N TYR A 228 -12.98 -5.10 -27.27
CA TYR A 228 -13.13 -4.82 -28.70
C TYR A 228 -11.97 -5.46 -29.47
N ARG A 229 -12.27 -6.19 -30.55
CA ARG A 229 -11.29 -7.05 -31.25
C ARG A 229 -10.08 -6.28 -31.78
N GLU A 230 -10.29 -5.07 -32.31
CA GLU A 230 -9.25 -4.32 -33.01
C GLU A 230 -8.38 -3.50 -32.05
N THR A 231 -8.97 -2.95 -30.97
CA THR A 231 -8.27 -2.06 -30.04
C THR A 231 -7.90 -2.73 -28.70
N ASN A 232 -8.45 -3.91 -28.41
CA ASN A 232 -8.37 -4.58 -27.11
C ASN A 232 -8.91 -3.75 -25.93
N GLU A 233 -9.74 -2.74 -26.20
CA GLU A 233 -10.34 -1.90 -25.15
C GLU A 233 -11.55 -2.59 -24.49
N PRO A 234 -11.77 -2.42 -23.17
CA PRO A 234 -12.93 -2.97 -22.47
C PRO A 234 -14.28 -2.46 -23.00
N VAL A 235 -15.23 -3.37 -23.21
CA VAL A 235 -16.57 -3.06 -23.74
C VAL A 235 -17.61 -2.99 -22.61
N LYS A 236 -18.37 -1.89 -22.57
CA LYS A 236 -19.49 -1.71 -21.63
C LYS A 236 -20.73 -2.47 -22.09
N THR A 237 -21.22 -3.39 -21.26
CA THR A 237 -22.47 -4.13 -21.53
C THR A 237 -23.69 -3.38 -20.97
N LYS A 238 -24.73 -3.18 -21.78
CA LYS A 238 -26.03 -2.63 -21.36
C LYS A 238 -27.13 -3.67 -21.63
N THR A 239 -27.81 -4.12 -20.58
CA THR A 239 -28.93 -5.07 -20.67
C THR A 239 -30.26 -4.31 -20.65
N ARG A 240 -31.15 -4.60 -21.59
CA ARG A 240 -32.49 -4.00 -21.68
C ARG A 240 -33.52 -5.11 -21.91
N THR A 241 -34.67 -4.97 -21.26
CA THR A 241 -35.80 -5.90 -21.38
C THR A 241 -36.91 -5.22 -22.19
N PHE A 242 -37.50 -5.93 -23.15
CA PHE A 242 -38.51 -5.38 -24.04
C PHE A 242 -39.74 -6.29 -24.07
N ASN A 243 -40.90 -5.69 -24.35
CA ASN A 243 -42.11 -6.43 -24.64
C ASN A 243 -41.95 -7.07 -26.02
N VAL A 244 -42.16 -8.37 -26.13
CA VAL A 244 -41.98 -9.12 -27.38
C VAL A 244 -42.96 -8.66 -28.48
N ASN A 245 -44.18 -8.28 -28.10
CA ASN A 245 -45.23 -7.92 -29.05
C ASN A 245 -45.11 -6.48 -29.54
N THR A 246 -44.78 -5.54 -28.65
CA THR A 246 -44.73 -4.09 -28.98
C THR A 246 -43.33 -3.58 -29.26
N GLY A 247 -42.28 -4.35 -28.94
CA GLY A 247 -40.89 -3.90 -29.01
C GLY A 247 -40.53 -2.78 -28.03
N SER A 248 -41.48 -2.35 -27.18
CA SER A 248 -41.27 -1.27 -26.23
C SER A 248 -40.42 -1.72 -25.04
N LEU A 249 -39.59 -0.80 -24.52
CA LEU A 249 -38.81 -1.05 -23.31
C LEU A 249 -39.76 -1.32 -22.14
N LEU A 250 -39.50 -2.39 -21.38
CA LEU A 250 -40.25 -2.70 -20.16
C LEU A 250 -39.64 -1.99 -18.96
N LEU A 251 -40.44 -1.19 -18.27
CA LEU A 251 -40.09 -0.62 -16.99
C LEU A 251 -40.27 -1.65 -15.87
N PRO A 252 -39.63 -1.48 -14.70
CA PRO A 252 -39.83 -2.37 -13.57
C PRO A 252 -41.31 -2.51 -13.16
N SER A 253 -42.11 -1.46 -13.34
CA SER A 253 -43.57 -1.43 -13.08
C SER A 253 -44.38 -2.31 -14.02
N ASP A 254 -43.88 -2.59 -15.22
CA ASP A 254 -44.61 -3.27 -16.28
C ASP A 254 -44.51 -4.80 -16.15
N THR A 255 -43.74 -5.28 -15.18
CA THR A 255 -43.47 -6.70 -14.95
C THR A 255 -43.93 -7.15 -13.56
N LYS A 256 -44.49 -8.35 -13.47
CA LYS A 256 -44.81 -9.02 -12.20
C LYS A 256 -44.01 -10.31 -12.09
N ARG A 257 -43.76 -10.77 -10.87
CA ARG A 257 -43.23 -12.12 -10.61
C ARG A 257 -44.40 -13.09 -10.55
N SER A 258 -44.24 -14.26 -11.15
CA SER A 258 -45.21 -15.34 -11.09
C SER A 258 -44.47 -16.63 -10.72
N GLN A 259 -45.15 -17.51 -9.99
CA GLN A 259 -44.69 -18.84 -9.63
C GLN A 259 -45.83 -19.80 -9.97
N VAL A 260 -45.55 -20.87 -10.71
CA VAL A 260 -46.51 -21.93 -10.98
C VAL A 260 -46.22 -23.04 -9.97
N GLY A 261 -47.21 -23.44 -9.18
CA GLY A 261 -47.09 -24.56 -8.24
C GLY A 261 -46.84 -25.87 -8.99
N VAL A 262 -45.91 -26.67 -8.49
CA VAL A 262 -45.67 -28.05 -8.95
C VAL A 262 -46.72 -28.97 -8.34
#